data_AF-A0AB36GJI6-F1
#
_entry.id   AF-A0AB36GJI6-F1
#
_cell.length_a   1.000
_cell.length_b   1.000
_cell.length_c   1.000
_cell.angle_alpha   90.00
_cell.angle_beta   90.00
_cell.angle_gamma   90.00
#
_symmetry.space_group_name_H-M   'P 1'
#
loop_
_entity.id
_entity.type
_entity.pdbx_description
1 polymer ?
#
loop_
_entity_poly.entity_id
_entity_poly.type
_entity_poly.pdbx_seq_one_letter_code
_entity_poly.pdbx_strand_id
1 'polypeptide(L)' 'MNNVMMIDGHKAVIQYEPETDVLRGEFIGLNGGADFYADNVADLHREGTASLQTFLEVCREQSWGSTA' A
#
# COMPACT_ATOMS: atom_id res chain seq x y z
N MET A 1 11.86 -15.18 8.45
CA MET A 1 11.66 -14.49 7.15
C MET A 1 11.12 -13.10 7.44
N ASN A 2 11.61 -12.05 6.77
CA ASN A 2 11.06 -10.70 6.91
C ASN A 2 10.29 -10.36 5.63
N ASN A 3 8.97 -10.52 5.64
CA ASN A 3 8.12 -10.29 4.47
C ASN A 3 7.71 -8.81 4.44
N VAL A 4 8.69 -7.92 4.37
CA VAL A 4 8.46 -6.47 4.41
C VAL A 4 9.04 -5.82 3.17
N MET A 5 8.22 -5.02 2.50
CA MET A 5 8.60 -4.18 1.37
C MET A 5 8.68 -2.71 1.84
N MET A 6 9.71 -2.00 1.40
CA MET A 6 9.82 -0.55 1.59
C MET A 6 9.39 0.15 0.31
N ILE A 7 8.42 1.06 0.40
CA ILE A 7 7.94 1.88 -0.73
C ILE A 7 7.90 3.33 -0.26
N ASP A 8 8.68 4.20 -0.90
CA ASP A 8 8.78 5.63 -0.56
C ASP A 8 8.90 5.92 0.95
N GLY A 9 9.74 5.14 1.65
CA GLY A 9 9.97 5.28 3.10
C GLY A 9 8.91 4.64 4.01
N HIS A 10 7.85 4.06 3.44
CA HIS A 10 6.78 3.37 4.16
C HIS A 10 6.98 1.86 4.11
N LYS A 11 6.60 1.17 5.19
CA LYS A 11 6.69 -0.29 5.30
C LYS A 11 5.36 -0.92 4.90
N ALA A 12 5.41 -1.96 4.07
CA ALA A 12 4.29 -2.84 3.80
C ALA A 12 4.63 -4.29 4.14
N VAL A 13 3.71 -5.01 4.79
CA VAL A 13 3.83 -6.46 5.00
C VAL A 13 3.30 -7.17 3.76
N ILE A 14 4.06 -8.15 3.29
CA ILE A 14 3.70 -8.98 2.14
C ILE A 14 3.21 -10.34 2.63
N GLN A 15 2.05 -10.74 2.12
CA GLN A 15 1.41 -12.03 2.39
C GLN A 15 1.05 -12.68 1.06
N TYR A 16 1.22 -14.00 0.95
CA TYR A 16 0.76 -14.75 -0.21
C TYR A 16 -0.62 -15.34 0.10
N GLU A 17 -1.57 -15.16 -0.83
CA GLU A 17 -2.93 -15.66 -0.73
C GLU A 17 -3.09 -16.92 -1.61
N PRO A 18 -3.11 -18.12 -1.01
CA PRO A 18 -3.12 -19.37 -1.77
C PRO A 18 -4.42 -19.66 -2.51
N GLU A 19 -5.53 -19.02 -2.13
CA GLU A 19 -6.83 -19.22 -2.78
C GLU A 19 -6.91 -18.53 -4.14
N THR A 20 -6.16 -17.44 -4.31
CA THR A 20 -6.16 -16.57 -5.49
C THR A 20 -4.83 -16.57 -6.23
N ASP A 21 -3.77 -17.17 -5.66
CA ASP A 21 -2.40 -17.20 -6.19
C ASP A 21 -1.80 -15.80 -6.39
N VAL A 22 -2.11 -14.87 -5.48
CA VAL A 22 -1.62 -13.49 -5.52
C VAL A 22 -0.81 -13.13 -4.28
N LEU A 23 0.06 -12.14 -4.42
CA LEU A 23 0.70 -11.46 -3.31
C LEU A 23 -0.17 -10.28 -2.89
N ARG A 24 -0.48 -10.18 -1.60
CA ARG A 24 -1.10 -9.01 -0.97
C ARG A 24 -0.03 -8.22 -0.22
N GLY A 25 0.02 -6.92 -0.44
CA GLY A 25 0.79 -5.96 0.34
C GLY A 25 -0.14 -5.08 1.18
N GLU A 26 0.22 -4.87 2.45
CA GLU A 26 -0.54 -4.02 3.39
C GLU A 26 0.41 -3.05 4.10
N PHE A 27 0.18 -1.73 3.95
CA PHE A 27 1.00 -0.71 4.62
C PHE A 27 0.78 -0.68 6.14
N ILE A 28 1.88 -0.74 6.90
CA ILE A 28 1.85 -0.66 8.37
C ILE A 28 1.84 0.81 8.82
N GLY A 29 0.93 1.15 9.72
CA GLY A 29 0.90 2.46 10.39
C GLY A 29 0.19 3.56 9.61
N LEU A 30 -0.42 3.25 8.46
CA LEU A 30 -1.35 4.14 7.77
C LEU A 30 -2.78 3.87 8.27
N ASN A 31 -3.39 4.87 8.89
CA ASN A 31 -4.80 4.82 9.33
C ASN A 31 -5.71 4.86 8.10
N GLY A 32 -5.93 3.71 7.47
CA GLY A 32 -6.68 3.60 6.22
C GLY A 32 -6.44 2.32 5.44
N GLY A 33 -5.41 1.54 5.76
CA GLY A 33 -5.22 0.18 5.22
C GLY A 33 -5.21 0.16 3.69
N ALA A 34 -4.19 0.77 3.09
CA ALA A 34 -4.01 0.72 1.64
C ALA A 34 -3.42 -0.65 1.28
N ASP A 35 -4.30 -1.58 0.94
CA ASP A 35 -3.93 -2.89 0.40
C ASP A 35 -3.65 -2.78 -1.10
N PHE A 36 -2.75 -3.63 -1.59
CA PHE A 36 -2.43 -3.77 -3.00
C PHE A 36 -2.10 -5.22 -3.33
N TYR A 37 -2.34 -5.64 -4.56
CA TYR A 37 -2.28 -7.05 -4.97
C TYR A 37 -1.56 -7.19 -6.30
N ALA A 38 -0.77 -8.25 -6.46
CA ALA A 38 -0.17 -8.61 -7.75
C ALA A 38 0.33 -10.06 -7.76
N ASP A 39 0.46 -10.62 -8.96
CA ASP A 39 0.91 -12.01 -9.17
C ASP A 39 2.44 -12.16 -9.07
N ASN A 40 3.17 -11.05 -9.02
CA ASN A 40 4.63 -11.05 -8.89
C ASN A 40 5.15 -9.82 -8.14
N VAL A 41 6.38 -9.91 -7.65
CA VAL A 41 7.01 -8.89 -6.78
C VAL A 41 7.20 -7.54 -7.49
N ALA A 42 7.50 -7.54 -8.79
CA ALA A 42 7.75 -6.31 -9.52
C ALA A 42 6.46 -5.49 -9.67
N ASP A 43 5.37 -6.15 -10.06
CA ASP A 43 4.07 -5.52 -10.16
C ASP A 43 3.52 -5.16 -8.77
N LEU A 44 3.77 -5.98 -7.75
CA LEU A 44 3.39 -5.67 -6.37
C LEU A 44 4.00 -4.34 -5.89
N HIS A 45 5.26 -4.08 -6.23
CA HIS A 45 5.90 -2.81 -5.91
C HIS A 45 5.27 -1.64 -6.66
N ARG A 46 4.88 -1.84 -7.93
CA ARG A 46 4.22 -0.79 -8.74
C ARG A 46 2.85 -0.45 -8.19
N GLU A 47 2.04 -1.47 -7.89
CA GLU A 47 0.71 -1.31 -7.30
C GLU A 47 0.79 -0.65 -5.91
N GLY A 48 1.75 -1.07 -5.07
CA GLY A 48 1.97 -0.44 -3.77
C GLY A 48 2.40 1.02 -3.88
N THR A 49 3.20 1.39 -4.89
CA THR A 49 3.56 2.79 -5.15
C THR A 49 2.33 3.62 -5.55
N ALA A 50 1.51 3.12 -6.49
CA ALA A 50 0.30 3.81 -6.92
C ALA A 50 -0.73 3.97 -5.78
N SER A 51 -0.90 2.91 -4.98
CA SER A 51 -1.79 2.91 -3.81
C SER A 51 -1.34 3.94 -2.75
N LEU A 52 -0.03 4.00 -2.45
CA LEU A 52 0.53 4.99 -1.52
C LEU A 52 0.37 6.43 -2.01
N GLN A 53 0.65 6.69 -3.30
CA GLN A 53 0.52 8.04 -3.86
C GLN A 53 -0.93 8.54 -3.79
N THR A 54 -1.89 7.68 -4.15
CA THR A 54 -3.34 7.98 -4.04
C THR A 54 -3.73 8.29 -2.59
N PHE A 55 -3.27 7.48 -1.63
CA PHE A 55 -3.54 7.72 -0.21
C PHE A 55 -3.01 9.09 0.26
N LEU A 56 -1.76 9.41 -0.08
CA LEU A 56 -1.13 10.68 0.30
C LEU A 56 -1.83 11.88 -0.36
N GLU A 57 -2.30 11.74 -1.60
CA GLU A 57 -3.08 12.76 -2.29
C GLU A 57 -4.40 13.04 -1.58
N VAL A 58 -5.17 12.01 -1.24
CA VAL A 58 -6.41 12.15 -0.47
C VAL A 58 -6.18 12.80 0.89
N CYS A 59 -5.10 12.44 1.60
CA CYS A 59 -4.74 13.09 2.87
C CYS A 59 -4.41 14.58 2.69
N ARG A 60 -3.73 14.95 1.59
CA ARG A 60 -3.49 16.35 1.23
C ARG A 60 -4.79 17.08 0.91
N GLU A 61 -5.75 16.46 0.22
CA GLU A 61 -7.02 17.14 -0.09
C GLU A 61 -7.90 17.34 1.14
N GLN A 62 -7.98 16.34 2.04
CA GLN A 62 -8.80 16.45 3.26
C GLN A 62 -8.26 17.49 4.24
N SER A 63 -6.95 17.73 4.27
CA SER A 63 -6.37 18.80 5.09
C SER A 63 -6.71 20.21 4.59
N TRP A 64 -7.13 20.34 3.32
CA TRP A 64 -7.60 21.62 2.75
C TRP A 64 -9.13 21.78 2.83
N GLY A 65 -9.87 20.72 3.14
CA GLY A 65 -11.33 20.71 3.25
C GLY A 65 -11.92 20.95 4.66
N SER A 66 -11.10 21.04 5.71
CA SER A 66 -11.57 21.23 7.10
C SER A 66 -11.50 22.68 7.61
N THR A 67 -11.44 23.66 6.71
CA THR A 67 -11.59 25.08 7.07
C THR A 67 -12.79 25.68 6.33
N ALA A 68 -13.99 25.37 6.83
CA ALA A 68 -15.22 26.10 6.53
C ALA A 68 -16.12 26.07 7.76
#